data_AF-A0A932G6D3-F1
#
_entry.id   AF-A0A932G6D3-F1
#
_cell.length_a   1.000
_cell.length_b   1.000
_cell.length_c   1.000
_cell.angle_alpha   90.00
_cell.angle_beta   90.00
_cell.angle_gamma   90.00
#
_symmetry.space_group_name_H-M   'P 1'
#
loop_
_entity.id
_entity.type
_entity.pdbx_description
1 polymer ?
#
loop_
_entity_poly.entity_id
_entity_poly.type
_entity_poly.pdbx_seq_one_letter_code
_entity_poly.pdbx_strand_id
1 'polypeptide(L)'
;MSVRKNTVALALRVARLLAWWLCVPLLAAPAPPANDTAAGAQVIPSAGPFPYLTPAVDAAGATTVGDPRSVVCQRSVARSLWYSFTPAETSTSTISTCAETGTTVSDTVMGIYVPG
;
A
#
# COMPACT_ATOMS: atom_id res chain seq x y z
N MET A 1 72.67 5.86 14.31
CA MET A 1 71.70 4.82 14.72
C MET A 1 70.30 5.34 14.41
N SER A 2 69.63 4.78 13.40
CA SER A 2 68.32 5.25 12.92
C SER A 2 67.24 4.30 13.40
N VAL A 3 66.21 4.82 14.07
CA VAL A 3 65.00 4.06 14.40
C VAL A 3 63.80 4.91 14.01
N ARG A 4 63.21 4.60 12.84
CA ARG A 4 61.90 5.12 12.42
C ARG A 4 60.81 4.32 13.15
N LYS A 5 60.06 4.96 14.05
CA LYS A 5 58.91 4.31 14.73
C LYS A 5 57.66 4.41 13.87
N ASN A 6 57.41 3.32 13.15
CA ASN A 6 56.31 3.05 12.25
C ASN A 6 54.97 2.90 13.01
N THR A 7 54.42 3.99 13.57
CA THR A 7 53.21 3.94 14.43
C THR A 7 51.91 4.36 13.74
N VAL A 8 51.93 4.61 12.43
CA VAL A 8 50.71 5.06 11.72
C VAL A 8 49.82 3.87 11.25
N ALA A 9 50.26 2.62 11.35
CA ALA A 9 49.58 1.49 10.70
C ALA A 9 48.50 0.76 11.54
N LEU A 10 48.32 1.08 12.83
CA LEU A 10 47.35 0.36 13.69
C LEU A 10 46.11 1.19 14.09
N ALA A 11 46.06 2.47 13.75
CA ALA A 11 44.87 3.30 14.00
C ALA A 11 43.83 3.24 12.86
N LEU A 12 44.16 2.58 11.74
CA LEU A 12 43.39 2.68 10.49
C LEU A 12 42.75 1.35 10.04
N ARG A 13 42.36 0.45 10.95
CA ARG A 13 41.62 -0.78 10.57
C ARG A 13 40.43 -1.17 11.45
N VAL A 14 40.18 -0.50 12.58
CA VAL A 14 39.00 -0.82 13.44
C VAL A 14 37.86 0.19 13.26
N ALA A 15 38.15 1.45 12.88
CA ALA A 15 37.11 2.48 12.72
C ALA A 15 36.27 2.36 11.41
N ARG A 16 36.64 1.48 10.48
CA ARG A 16 35.93 1.32 9.18
C ARG A 16 34.90 0.18 9.14
N LEU A 17 34.68 -0.53 10.24
CA LEU A 17 33.67 -1.60 10.32
C LEU A 17 32.40 -1.19 11.06
N LEU A 18 32.42 -0.12 11.86
CA LEU A 18 31.24 0.34 12.62
C LEU A 18 30.38 1.37 11.88
N ALA A 19 30.96 2.15 10.96
CA ALA A 19 30.22 3.18 10.21
C ALA A 19 29.40 2.60 9.04
N TRP A 20 29.66 1.35 8.61
CA TRP A 20 28.92 0.72 7.51
C TRP A 20 27.64 -0.01 7.96
N TRP A 21 27.43 -0.13 9.27
CA TRP A 21 26.21 -0.72 9.86
C TRP A 21 25.13 0.29 10.23
N LEU A 22 25.47 1.59 10.28
CA LEU A 22 24.54 2.68 10.61
C LEU A 22 23.81 3.26 9.39
N CYS A 23 24.11 2.79 8.18
CA CYS A 23 23.45 3.21 6.95
C CYS A 23 22.83 2.02 6.21
N VAL A 24 22.18 1.12 6.94
CA VAL A 24 21.12 0.32 6.33
C VAL A 24 19.84 1.14 6.54
N PRO A 25 19.25 1.74 5.50
CA PRO A 25 17.95 2.34 5.66
C PRO A 25 17.01 1.23 6.11
N LEU A 26 16.44 1.37 7.30
CA LEU A 26 15.31 0.54 7.71
C LEU A 26 14.20 0.85 6.70
N LEU A 27 14.00 -0.04 5.73
CA LEU A 27 12.90 0.06 4.76
C LEU A 27 11.60 0.00 5.55
N ALA A 28 11.06 1.17 5.90
CA ALA A 28 9.75 1.28 6.52
C ALA A 28 8.69 0.79 5.52
N ALA A 29 7.66 0.09 6.01
CA ALA A 29 6.54 -0.29 5.19
C ALA A 29 5.87 0.96 4.57
N PRO A 30 5.35 0.88 3.33
CA PRO A 30 4.62 1.98 2.73
C PRO A 30 3.45 2.40 3.64
N ALA A 31 3.20 3.70 3.75
CA ALA A 31 2.08 4.21 4.51
C ALA A 31 0.75 3.76 3.87
N PRO A 32 -0.31 3.54 4.68
CA PRO A 32 -1.62 3.22 4.12
C PRO A 32 -2.17 4.35 3.23
N PRO A 33 -2.87 4.02 2.14
CA PRO A 33 -3.52 5.00 1.28
C PRO A 33 -4.70 5.68 1.99
N ALA A 34 -5.18 6.79 1.43
CA ALA A 34 -6.28 7.57 2.04
C ALA A 34 -7.59 6.75 2.17
N ASN A 35 -7.85 5.86 1.23
CA ASN A 35 -9.03 4.99 1.20
C ASN A 35 -8.78 3.58 1.76
N ASP A 36 -7.86 3.46 2.73
CA ASP A 36 -7.56 2.20 3.42
C ASP A 36 -8.68 1.70 4.34
N THR A 37 -9.63 2.56 4.69
CA THR A 37 -10.76 2.22 5.57
C THR A 37 -12.08 2.70 4.97
N ALA A 38 -13.19 2.07 5.39
CA ALA A 38 -14.53 2.46 4.96
C ALA A 38 -14.85 3.94 5.25
N ALA A 39 -14.32 4.51 6.34
CA ALA A 39 -14.51 5.92 6.68
C ALA A 39 -13.74 6.87 5.73
N GLY A 40 -12.65 6.39 5.14
CA GLY A 40 -11.85 7.10 4.14
C GLY A 40 -12.22 6.78 2.70
N ALA A 41 -13.34 6.10 2.46
CA ALA A 41 -13.73 5.62 1.13
C ALA A 41 -13.70 6.73 0.08
N GLN A 42 -13.06 6.45 -1.05
CA GLN A 42 -13.04 7.38 -2.17
C GLN A 42 -14.44 7.47 -2.78
N VAL A 43 -14.97 8.69 -2.86
CA VAL A 43 -16.32 8.94 -3.40
C VAL A 43 -16.29 8.86 -4.93
N ILE A 44 -17.17 8.04 -5.49
CA ILE A 44 -17.53 8.02 -6.90
C ILE A 44 -18.73 8.98 -7.09
N PRO A 45 -18.63 10.01 -7.94
CA PRO A 45 -19.71 10.98 -8.13
C PRO A 45 -21.01 10.32 -8.62
N SER A 46 -22.14 10.75 -8.06
CA SER A 46 -23.48 10.24 -8.39
C SER A 46 -23.97 10.64 -9.78
N ALA A 47 -23.53 11.81 -10.27
CA ALA A 47 -24.02 12.43 -11.50
C ALA A 47 -23.19 12.10 -12.76
N GLY A 48 -22.12 11.30 -12.64
CA GLY A 48 -21.25 10.98 -13.76
C GLY A 48 -20.40 12.16 -14.25
N PRO A 49 -20.02 12.20 -15.54
CA PRO A 49 -20.43 11.29 -16.61
C PRO A 49 -19.93 9.86 -16.39
N PHE A 50 -20.71 8.87 -16.85
CA PHE A 50 -20.35 7.45 -16.78
C PHE A 50 -19.91 6.93 -18.17
N PRO A 51 -18.89 6.05 -18.26
CA PRO A 51 -18.15 5.43 -17.15
C PRO A 51 -17.22 6.43 -16.44
N TYR A 52 -17.28 6.44 -15.11
CA TYR A 52 -16.41 7.24 -14.27
C TYR A 52 -15.18 6.42 -13.89
N LEU A 53 -13.99 6.92 -14.22
CA LEU A 53 -12.72 6.27 -13.88
C LEU A 53 -12.12 6.94 -12.65
N THR A 54 -11.95 6.17 -11.59
CA THR A 54 -11.19 6.62 -10.42
C THR A 54 -9.70 6.68 -10.76
N PRO A 55 -8.91 7.54 -10.08
CA PRO A 55 -7.46 7.45 -10.15
C PRO A 55 -6.97 6.07 -9.69
N ALA A 56 -5.81 5.66 -10.20
CA ALA A 56 -5.12 4.48 -9.69
C ALA A 56 -4.60 4.76 -8.26
N VAL A 57 -4.78 3.79 -7.37
CA VAL A 57 -4.31 3.84 -5.98
C VAL A 57 -3.32 2.70 -5.76
N ASP A 58 -2.16 3.02 -5.20
CA ASP A 58 -1.19 2.01 -4.79
C ASP A 58 -1.65 1.33 -3.49
N ALA A 59 -1.93 0.03 -3.58
CA ALA A 59 -2.38 -0.79 -2.46
C ALA A 59 -1.21 -1.37 -1.63
N ALA A 60 0.05 -1.07 -1.95
CA ALA A 60 1.21 -1.67 -1.28
C ALA A 60 1.20 -1.49 0.25
N GLY A 61 0.75 -0.33 0.72
CA GLY A 61 0.60 0.01 2.15
C GLY A 61 -0.78 -0.25 2.74
N ALA A 62 -1.75 -0.69 1.94
CA ALA A 62 -3.11 -0.92 2.42
C ALA A 62 -3.17 -2.09 3.42
N THR A 63 -4.10 -1.99 4.35
CA THR A 63 -4.27 -2.87 5.49
C THR A 63 -5.62 -3.59 5.40
N THR A 64 -6.00 -4.26 6.48
CA THR A 64 -7.33 -4.85 6.67
C THR A 64 -7.99 -4.34 7.95
N VAL A 65 -7.53 -3.21 8.45
CA VAL A 65 -7.98 -2.65 9.72
C VAL A 65 -9.41 -2.14 9.58
N GLY A 66 -10.34 -2.75 10.32
CA GLY A 66 -11.75 -2.38 10.28
C GLY A 66 -12.54 -3.00 9.12
N ASP A 67 -11.92 -3.91 8.35
CA ASP A 67 -12.62 -4.62 7.29
C ASP A 67 -13.69 -5.57 7.85
N PRO A 68 -14.83 -5.72 7.17
CA PRO A 68 -15.77 -6.81 7.42
C PRO A 68 -15.06 -8.16 7.33
N ARG A 69 -15.52 -9.14 8.12
CA ARG A 69 -15.02 -10.51 8.00
C ARG A 69 -15.20 -10.99 6.56
N SER A 70 -14.15 -11.60 6.02
CA SER A 70 -14.03 -11.97 4.61
C SER A 70 -15.30 -12.61 4.05
N VAL A 71 -15.63 -12.19 2.83
CA VAL A 71 -16.75 -12.70 2.03
C VAL A 71 -16.58 -14.19 1.74
N VAL A 72 -17.72 -14.89 1.69
CA VAL A 72 -17.91 -16.36 1.73
C VAL A 72 -17.05 -17.17 0.72
N CYS A 73 -16.56 -16.53 -0.34
CA CYS A 73 -15.86 -17.19 -1.45
C CYS A 73 -14.32 -17.05 -1.43
N GLN A 74 -13.75 -16.22 -0.55
CA GLN A 74 -12.30 -16.05 -0.43
C GLN A 74 -11.89 -16.13 1.04
N ARG A 75 -10.97 -17.05 1.36
CA ARG A 75 -10.56 -17.31 2.76
C ARG A 75 -9.55 -16.30 3.28
N SER A 76 -8.81 -15.65 2.39
CA SER A 76 -7.78 -14.67 2.75
C SER A 76 -7.85 -13.49 1.79
N VAL A 77 -8.15 -12.31 2.34
CA VAL A 77 -8.08 -11.03 1.65
C VAL A 77 -7.11 -10.13 2.41
N ALA A 78 -6.40 -9.28 1.68
CA ALA A 78 -5.47 -8.31 2.25
C ALA A 78 -5.46 -7.06 1.36
N ARG A 79 -5.00 -5.92 1.91
CA ARG A 79 -4.81 -4.66 1.18
C ARG A 79 -6.12 -4.11 0.60
N SER A 80 -7.06 -3.82 1.49
CA SER A 80 -8.38 -3.35 1.09
C SER A 80 -8.35 -1.88 0.68
N LEU A 81 -9.06 -1.57 -0.40
CA LEU A 81 -9.33 -0.21 -0.84
C LEU A 81 -10.83 0.03 -0.85
N TRP A 82 -11.27 1.15 -0.29
CA TRP A 82 -12.67 1.46 -0.10
C TRP A 82 -13.17 2.54 -1.07
N TYR A 83 -14.34 2.29 -1.65
CA TYR A 83 -15.03 3.22 -2.55
C TYR A 83 -16.49 3.33 -2.14
N SER A 84 -17.06 4.53 -2.27
CA SER A 84 -18.47 4.78 -1.99
C SER A 84 -19.17 5.35 -3.22
N PHE A 85 -20.37 4.86 -3.48
CA PHE A 85 -21.19 5.31 -4.60
C PHE A 85 -22.64 5.38 -4.16
N THR A 86 -23.29 6.52 -4.41
CA THR A 86 -24.72 6.71 -4.18
C THR A 86 -25.35 7.11 -5.51
N PRO A 87 -26.06 6.20 -6.20
CA PRO A 87 -26.66 6.53 -7.48
C PRO A 87 -27.76 7.57 -7.30
N ALA A 88 -27.90 8.49 -8.28
CA ALA A 88 -28.95 9.51 -8.26
C ALA A 88 -30.35 8.93 -8.51
N GLU A 89 -30.42 7.78 -9.17
CA GLU A 89 -31.65 7.09 -9.55
C GLU A 89 -31.50 5.58 -9.33
N THR A 90 -32.62 4.88 -9.14
CA THR A 90 -32.61 3.42 -9.06
C THR A 90 -32.36 2.83 -10.46
N SER A 91 -31.16 2.32 -10.68
CA SER A 91 -30.77 1.69 -11.95
C SER A 91 -29.73 0.58 -11.74
N THR A 92 -29.57 -0.27 -12.76
CA THR A 92 -28.50 -1.27 -12.78
C THR A 92 -27.17 -0.58 -13.07
N SER A 93 -26.19 -0.76 -12.19
CA SER A 93 -24.83 -0.24 -12.35
C SER A 93 -23.83 -1.38 -12.55
N THR A 94 -22.89 -1.19 -13.48
CA THR A 94 -21.74 -2.09 -13.64
C THR A 94 -20.53 -1.48 -12.94
N ILE A 95 -19.92 -2.24 -12.04
CA ILE A 95 -18.70 -1.86 -11.34
C ILE A 95 -17.60 -2.83 -11.79
N SER A 96 -16.48 -2.29 -12.23
CA SER A 96 -15.31 -3.07 -12.64
C SER A 96 -14.04 -2.40 -12.15
N THR A 97 -12.99 -3.19 -11.96
CA THR A 97 -11.64 -2.67 -11.72
C THR A 97 -10.92 -2.45 -13.06
N CYS A 98 -9.96 -1.53 -13.07
CA CYS A 98 -9.03 -1.41 -14.18
C CYS A 98 -8.15 -2.67 -14.28
N ALA A 99 -7.55 -2.90 -15.46
CA ALA A 99 -6.58 -3.98 -15.61
C ALA A 99 -5.38 -3.74 -14.67
N GLU A 100 -4.94 -4.79 -13.97
CA GLU A 100 -3.78 -4.76 -13.10
C GLU A 100 -2.52 -4.37 -13.90
N THR A 101 -1.72 -3.45 -13.37
CA THR A 101 -0.53 -2.91 -14.07
C THR A 101 0.73 -3.75 -13.89
N GLY A 102 0.57 -5.06 -13.68
CA GLY A 102 1.69 -5.99 -13.45
C GLY A 102 2.24 -5.85 -12.03
N THR A 103 1.50 -6.35 -11.05
CA THR A 103 1.89 -6.34 -9.64
C THR A 103 2.25 -7.76 -9.17
N THR A 104 3.02 -7.87 -8.08
CA THR A 104 3.19 -9.15 -7.36
C THR A 104 2.07 -9.39 -6.33
N VAL A 105 1.00 -8.60 -6.39
CA VAL A 105 -0.14 -8.71 -5.48
C VAL A 105 -1.11 -9.73 -6.06
N SER A 106 -1.74 -10.53 -5.19
CA SER A 106 -2.73 -11.53 -5.59
C SER A 106 -3.97 -10.90 -6.23
N ASP A 107 -4.74 -11.72 -6.96
CA ASP A 107 -5.94 -11.30 -7.69
C ASP A 107 -6.91 -10.47 -6.85
N THR A 108 -7.45 -9.41 -7.48
CA THR A 108 -8.41 -8.51 -6.85
C THR A 108 -9.76 -9.21 -6.66
N VAL A 109 -10.28 -9.19 -5.43
CA VAL A 109 -11.66 -9.56 -5.12
C VAL A 109 -12.47 -8.32 -4.78
N MET A 110 -13.76 -8.31 -5.14
CA MET A 110 -14.66 -7.19 -4.90
C MET A 110 -15.83 -7.62 -4.00
N GLY A 111 -16.08 -6.85 -2.95
CA GLY A 111 -17.27 -6.97 -2.10
C GLY A 111 -18.16 -5.73 -2.25
N ILE A 112 -19.48 -5.94 -2.28
CA ILE A 112 -20.47 -4.86 -2.31
C ILE A 112 -21.19 -4.82 -0.97
N TYR A 113 -21.18 -3.66 -0.32
CA TYR A 113 -21.84 -3.43 0.96
C TYR A 113 -22.88 -2.32 0.79
N VAL A 114 -24.05 -2.52 1.39
CA VAL A 114 -25.08 -1.50 1.52
C VAL A 114 -25.04 -0.92 2.93
N PRO A 115 -25.26 0.39 3.12
CA PRO A 115 -25.46 0.94 4.46
C PRO A 115 -26.64 0.23 5.14
N GLY A 116 -26.46 -0.12 6.41
CA GLY A 116 -27.48 -0.76 7.23
C GLY A 116 -28.54 0.22 7.74
#